data_AF-A0AB38W833-F1
#
_entry.id   AF-A0AB38W833-F1
#
_cell.length_a   1.000
_cell.length_b   1.000
_cell.length_c   1.000
_cell.angle_alpha   90.00
_cell.angle_beta   90.00
_cell.angle_gamma   90.00
#
_symmetry.space_group_name_H-M   'P 1'
#
loop_
_entity.id
_entity.type
_entity.pdbx_description
1 polymer ?
#
loop_
_entity_poly.entity_id
_entity_poly.type
_entity_poly.pdbx_seq_one_letter_code
_entity_poly.pdbx_strand_id
1 'polypeptide(L)'
;MGSVLDQVLDYIPWIGNGYRYGNNHRGVDDITAPQTSAGSSSGTSTNTSGSRSFFPTFSNIGVGLKANVQATLGGSQTTTVGGSPWRTLDQANLQLWTGAGWRNDKASSGQSDENHTTFKSATGMGQQGQSGTSAGNPDSLKQDKISKSGDSLTTQDGNATGQQEATNYTNLPPNLTPTADWPNALSFTNKNNAHRAQLFLRGLLGSIPVLVNRSGSDSNKFQATDQKWSYTDLQSDQTKLNLPAYGEVNGLLNPALVETYFGNTRAGGSGSNTTSSPGIGFKIPEQNNDSKATLITPGLAWTPQDVGNLVVSGTSLSFQLGGWLVSFTDFIKPRAGYLGLQLSGLDASDSDQRELIWAKRPWAAFRGSWVNRLGRVESVWDLKGVWADQAQLAAQAATSEASGSALAPHPNALAFQMSVVEASAYSSSTSSSGSGSSSNTSPYLHLIKPKKVESTTQLDQGLKNLLDPNQVRTKLR
;
A
#
# COMPACT_ATOMS: atom_id res chain seq x y z
N MET A 1 -17.31 -3.85 -6.34
CA MET A 1 -17.76 -3.03 -5.20
C MET A 1 -16.61 -2.66 -4.26
N GLY A 2 -15.84 -3.63 -3.71
CA GLY A 2 -14.69 -3.32 -2.84
C GLY A 2 -13.67 -2.34 -3.46
N SER A 3 -13.29 -2.53 -4.72
CA SER A 3 -12.33 -1.66 -5.42
C SER A 3 -12.81 -0.21 -5.64
N VAL A 4 -14.12 0.06 -5.50
CA VAL A 4 -14.66 1.43 -5.53
C VAL A 4 -14.37 2.14 -4.20
N LEU A 5 -14.45 1.43 -3.08
CA LEU A 5 -14.07 1.97 -1.76
C LEU A 5 -12.59 2.38 -1.73
N ASP A 6 -11.71 1.68 -2.45
CA ASP A 6 -10.29 2.05 -2.54
C ASP A 6 -10.11 3.48 -3.11
N GLN A 7 -10.95 3.89 -4.07
CA GLN A 7 -10.93 5.27 -4.61
C GLN A 7 -11.39 6.30 -3.56
N VAL A 8 -12.39 5.94 -2.75
CA VAL A 8 -12.88 6.80 -1.66
C VAL A 8 -11.84 6.91 -0.56
N LEU A 9 -11.14 5.82 -0.22
CA LEU A 9 -10.05 5.81 0.76
C LEU A 9 -8.92 6.77 0.35
N ASP A 10 -8.56 6.79 -0.93
CA ASP A 10 -7.57 7.74 -1.44
C ASP A 10 -8.04 9.20 -1.38
N TYR A 11 -9.34 9.46 -1.37
CA TYR A 11 -9.88 10.80 -1.25
C TYR A 11 -9.88 11.33 0.19
N ILE A 12 -9.85 10.45 1.19
CA ILE A 12 -9.85 10.82 2.61
C ILE A 12 -8.48 11.41 3.00
N PRO A 13 -8.44 12.61 3.64
CA PRO A 13 -7.21 13.13 4.21
C PRO A 13 -6.80 12.38 5.46
N TRP A 14 -5.49 12.15 5.62
CA TRP A 14 -4.95 11.73 6.90
C TRP A 14 -5.05 12.89 7.89
N ILE A 15 -5.76 12.67 9.00
CA ILE A 15 -6.09 13.72 9.97
C ILE A 15 -4.84 14.38 10.60
N GLY A 16 -3.68 13.71 10.62
CA GLY A 16 -2.46 14.26 11.22
C GLY A 16 -1.90 15.50 10.51
N ASN A 17 -2.12 15.63 9.20
CA ASN A 17 -1.56 16.73 8.40
C ASN A 17 -2.47 17.27 7.28
N GLY A 18 -3.64 16.66 7.03
CA GLY A 18 -4.60 17.09 6.01
C GLY A 18 -4.29 16.64 4.58
N TYR A 19 -3.17 15.95 4.31
CA TYR A 19 -2.87 15.38 3.00
C TYR A 19 -3.68 14.09 2.77
N ARG A 20 -4.20 13.93 1.55
CA ARG A 20 -4.99 12.77 1.12
C ARG A 20 -4.11 11.53 0.95
N TYR A 21 -4.65 10.36 1.31
CA TYR A 21 -3.98 9.07 1.06
C TYR A 21 -3.69 8.82 -0.42
N GLY A 22 -4.51 9.41 -1.31
CA GLY A 22 -4.27 9.38 -2.75
C GLY A 22 -3.13 10.26 -3.22
N ASN A 23 -2.49 11.03 -2.34
CA ASN A 23 -1.37 11.94 -2.63
C ASN A 23 -1.61 12.84 -3.86
N ASN A 24 -2.86 13.24 -4.08
CA ASN A 24 -3.32 14.03 -5.23
C ASN A 24 -3.02 13.40 -6.61
N HIS A 25 -2.88 12.08 -6.66
CA HIS A 25 -2.76 11.30 -7.88
C HIS A 25 -3.88 11.65 -8.86
N ARG A 26 -3.53 11.87 -10.13
CA ARG A 26 -4.47 12.29 -11.18
C ARG A 26 -5.28 11.15 -11.80
N GLY A 27 -5.24 9.96 -11.19
CA GLY A 27 -5.92 8.78 -11.69
C GLY A 27 -5.35 8.37 -13.04
N VAL A 28 -6.23 8.15 -14.02
CA VAL A 28 -5.85 7.71 -15.37
C VAL A 28 -4.97 8.71 -16.12
N ASP A 29 -5.03 9.99 -15.75
CA ASP A 29 -4.29 11.08 -16.42
C ASP A 29 -2.94 11.40 -15.76
N ASP A 30 -2.50 10.61 -14.77
CA ASP A 30 -1.21 10.80 -14.11
C ASP A 30 -0.05 10.18 -14.93
N ILE A 31 1.18 10.58 -14.64
CA ILE A 31 2.41 10.13 -15.33
C ILE A 31 2.97 8.82 -14.76
N THR A 32 2.21 8.14 -13.90
CA THR A 32 2.53 6.83 -13.30
C THR A 32 2.14 5.64 -14.17
N ALA A 33 1.69 5.92 -15.40
CA ALA A 33 1.32 4.97 -16.44
C ALA A 33 1.88 5.38 -17.81
N PRO A 34 2.04 4.44 -18.77
CA PRO A 34 2.37 4.78 -20.15
C PRO A 34 1.33 5.73 -20.74
N GLN A 35 1.78 6.87 -21.27
CA GLN A 35 0.92 7.80 -21.99
C GLN A 35 0.76 7.31 -23.43
N THR A 36 -0.41 6.79 -23.79
CA THR A 36 -0.72 6.48 -25.19
C THR A 36 -1.20 7.73 -25.91
N SER A 37 -0.56 8.11 -27.02
CA SER A 37 -0.81 9.32 -27.82
C SER A 37 -2.21 9.43 -28.45
N ALA A 38 -3.15 8.53 -28.13
CA ALA A 38 -4.48 8.46 -28.71
C ALA A 38 -5.54 8.64 -27.63
N GLY A 39 -6.03 9.88 -27.49
CA GLY A 39 -7.17 10.22 -26.63
C GLY A 39 -6.88 11.19 -25.50
N SER A 40 -6.00 12.18 -25.69
CA SER A 40 -5.95 13.33 -24.78
C SER A 40 -7.20 14.17 -24.97
N SER A 41 -8.24 13.94 -24.16
CA SER A 41 -9.26 14.95 -23.93
C SER A 41 -8.60 16.13 -23.22
N SER A 42 -8.38 17.21 -23.97
CA SER A 42 -8.17 18.61 -23.57
C SER A 42 -8.06 18.87 -22.06
N GLY A 43 -6.90 18.53 -21.50
CA GLY A 43 -6.59 18.72 -20.09
C GLY A 43 -5.12 18.47 -19.79
N THR A 44 -4.23 18.61 -20.78
CA THR A 44 -2.78 18.71 -20.56
C THR A 44 -2.51 19.98 -19.77
N SER A 45 -2.69 19.89 -18.45
CA SER A 45 -1.99 20.75 -17.53
C SER A 45 -0.52 20.37 -17.69
N THR A 46 0.20 21.15 -18.48
CA THR A 46 1.67 21.19 -18.55
C THR A 46 2.31 21.65 -17.22
N ASN A 47 1.58 21.59 -16.11
CA ASN A 47 2.08 21.89 -14.76
C ASN A 47 2.67 20.63 -14.11
N THR A 48 3.69 20.06 -14.77
CA THR A 48 4.59 19.02 -14.26
C THR A 48 5.61 19.61 -13.27
N SER A 49 5.14 20.27 -12.21
CA SER A 49 6.00 20.54 -11.06
C SER A 49 5.97 19.31 -10.15
N GLY A 50 7.13 18.64 -10.00
CA GLY A 50 7.32 17.38 -9.24
C GLY A 50 7.00 17.43 -7.75
N SER A 51 6.29 18.44 -7.28
CA SER A 51 5.95 18.71 -5.88
C SER A 51 4.44 18.57 -5.57
N ARG A 52 3.60 18.14 -6.53
CA ARG A 52 2.12 18.20 -6.41
C ARG A 52 1.36 16.87 -6.48
N SER A 53 1.99 15.78 -6.93
CA SER A 53 1.37 14.44 -7.08
C SER A 53 2.36 13.35 -6.71
N PHE A 54 1.87 12.22 -6.22
CA PHE A 54 2.60 10.97 -6.01
C PHE A 54 1.63 9.79 -6.24
N PHE A 55 2.12 8.55 -6.22
CA PHE A 55 1.26 7.38 -6.25
C PHE A 55 0.19 7.41 -5.14
N PRO A 56 -1.02 6.88 -5.42
CA PRO A 56 -2.05 6.72 -4.41
C PRO A 56 -1.73 5.55 -3.47
N THR A 57 -2.31 5.57 -2.27
CA THR A 57 -2.08 4.51 -1.28
C THR A 57 -2.93 3.28 -1.55
N PHE A 58 -4.16 3.43 -2.04
CA PHE A 58 -5.13 2.33 -2.14
C PHE A 58 -5.54 1.98 -3.58
N SER A 59 -5.59 2.92 -4.51
CA SER A 59 -6.05 2.70 -5.88
C SER A 59 -4.97 2.09 -6.77
N ASN A 60 -5.40 1.32 -7.78
CA ASN A 60 -4.55 0.91 -8.90
C ASN A 60 -4.85 1.71 -10.19
N ILE A 61 -5.87 2.56 -10.21
CA ILE A 61 -6.29 3.26 -11.44
C ILE A 61 -5.21 4.26 -11.86
N GLY A 62 -4.67 4.10 -13.07
CA GLY A 62 -3.55 4.91 -13.58
C GLY A 62 -2.18 4.53 -13.00
N VAL A 63 -2.07 3.38 -12.32
CA VAL A 63 -0.83 2.90 -11.69
C VAL A 63 -0.34 1.65 -12.43
N GLY A 64 0.88 1.72 -12.98
CA GLY A 64 1.50 0.60 -13.70
C GLY A 64 1.00 0.49 -15.13
N LEU A 65 0.70 -0.73 -15.58
CA LEU A 65 0.27 -1.01 -16.95
C LEU A 65 -1.24 -1.24 -17.02
N LYS A 66 -1.87 -0.81 -18.11
CA LYS A 66 -3.25 -1.17 -18.43
C LYS A 66 -3.24 -2.52 -19.18
N ALA A 67 -3.60 -3.59 -18.49
CA ALA A 67 -3.56 -4.96 -19.01
C ALA A 67 -4.94 -5.40 -19.53
N ASN A 68 -4.94 -6.01 -20.73
CA ASN A 68 -6.09 -6.78 -21.21
C ASN A 68 -5.94 -8.24 -20.76
N VAL A 69 -6.55 -8.57 -19.63
CA VAL A 69 -6.24 -9.81 -18.88
C VAL A 69 -6.96 -11.08 -19.35
N GLN A 70 -7.54 -11.06 -20.56
CA GLN A 70 -8.22 -12.21 -21.15
C GLN A 70 -7.34 -13.48 -21.17
N ALA A 71 -6.02 -13.33 -21.25
CA ALA A 71 -5.09 -14.46 -21.32
C ALA A 71 -4.74 -15.11 -19.97
N THR A 72 -5.14 -14.53 -18.83
CA THR A 72 -4.76 -15.02 -17.49
C THR A 72 -5.80 -16.01 -16.94
N LEU A 73 -5.36 -17.12 -16.36
CA LEU A 73 -6.23 -18.20 -15.84
C LEU A 73 -7.20 -18.82 -16.88
N GLY A 74 -6.64 -19.29 -17.99
CA GLY A 74 -7.29 -20.27 -18.88
C GLY A 74 -8.22 -19.71 -19.96
N GLY A 75 -8.35 -18.39 -20.12
CA GLY A 75 -8.99 -17.72 -21.27
C GLY A 75 -10.46 -18.06 -21.57
N SER A 76 -11.05 -19.04 -20.87
CA SER A 76 -12.30 -19.71 -21.22
C SER A 76 -13.42 -19.50 -20.20
N GLN A 77 -13.13 -18.97 -19.01
CA GLN A 77 -14.17 -18.63 -18.03
C GLN A 77 -14.88 -17.31 -18.30
N THR A 78 -14.95 -16.86 -19.55
CA THR A 78 -15.90 -15.81 -19.94
C THR A 78 -17.30 -16.36 -20.17
N THR A 79 -17.53 -17.68 -20.07
CA THR A 79 -18.83 -18.33 -20.25
C THR A 79 -19.23 -19.23 -19.07
N THR A 80 -20.54 -19.31 -18.81
CA THR A 80 -21.19 -20.24 -17.85
C THR A 80 -21.14 -21.68 -18.37
N VAL A 81 -21.39 -22.65 -17.49
CA VAL A 81 -21.68 -24.04 -17.90
C VAL A 81 -22.95 -24.02 -18.75
N GLY A 82 -22.80 -24.04 -20.08
CA GLY A 82 -23.89 -23.80 -21.05
C GLY A 82 -23.61 -22.69 -22.09
N GLY A 83 -22.44 -22.05 -22.06
CA GLY A 83 -21.98 -21.15 -23.13
C GLY A 83 -22.50 -19.71 -23.06
N SER A 84 -23.26 -19.33 -22.02
CA SER A 84 -23.69 -17.93 -21.87
C SER A 84 -22.57 -17.08 -21.27
N PRO A 85 -22.23 -15.91 -21.85
CA PRO A 85 -21.15 -15.07 -21.35
C PRO A 85 -21.42 -14.56 -19.93
N TRP A 86 -20.43 -14.62 -19.04
CA TRP A 86 -20.44 -13.86 -17.79
C TRP A 86 -20.31 -12.38 -18.14
N ARG A 87 -21.41 -11.61 -18.06
CA ARG A 87 -21.41 -10.16 -18.41
C ARG A 87 -20.35 -9.35 -17.63
N THR A 88 -19.95 -9.80 -16.45
CA THR A 88 -18.90 -9.21 -15.61
C THR A 88 -17.47 -9.51 -16.08
N LEU A 89 -17.29 -10.41 -17.04
CA LEU A 89 -16.00 -10.83 -17.62
C LEU A 89 -15.96 -10.57 -19.14
N ASP A 90 -16.81 -9.67 -19.64
CA ASP A 90 -16.76 -9.19 -21.03
C ASP A 90 -15.40 -8.51 -21.30
N GLN A 91 -14.92 -8.63 -22.54
CA GLN A 91 -13.62 -8.12 -22.99
C GLN A 91 -13.52 -6.60 -22.86
N ALA A 92 -14.63 -5.88 -23.02
CA ALA A 92 -14.70 -4.44 -22.75
C ALA A 92 -14.55 -4.09 -21.26
N ASN A 93 -14.88 -5.02 -20.35
CA ASN A 93 -14.92 -4.84 -18.90
C ASN A 93 -13.64 -5.31 -18.17
N LEU A 94 -12.68 -5.92 -18.87
CA LEU A 94 -11.43 -6.46 -18.31
C LEU A 94 -10.18 -5.62 -18.67
N GLN A 95 -10.36 -4.34 -18.98
CA GLN A 95 -9.24 -3.39 -19.02
C GLN A 95 -8.87 -2.97 -17.59
N LEU A 96 -7.95 -3.71 -16.99
CA LEU A 96 -7.55 -3.52 -15.59
C LEU A 96 -6.16 -2.90 -15.51
N TRP A 97 -5.93 -2.12 -14.46
CA TRP A 97 -4.59 -1.64 -14.14
C TRP A 97 -3.86 -2.65 -13.26
N THR A 98 -2.59 -2.93 -13.56
CA THR A 98 -1.78 -3.86 -12.77
C THR A 98 -1.61 -3.41 -11.33
N GLY A 99 -1.55 -2.08 -11.10
CA GLY A 99 -1.01 -1.53 -9.87
C GLY A 99 0.52 -1.55 -9.85
N ALA A 100 1.08 -1.12 -8.73
CA ALA A 100 2.52 -1.07 -8.50
C ALA A 100 3.11 -2.48 -8.31
N GLY A 101 4.39 -2.65 -8.67
CA GLY A 101 5.08 -3.94 -8.57
C GLY A 101 4.65 -4.93 -9.66
N TRP A 102 4.47 -4.43 -10.88
CA TRP A 102 4.08 -5.26 -12.01
C TRP A 102 5.23 -6.18 -12.44
N ARG A 103 4.87 -7.34 -12.99
CA ARG A 103 5.80 -8.38 -13.42
C ARG A 103 5.44 -8.97 -14.78
N ASN A 104 4.89 -8.14 -15.66
CA ASN A 104 4.61 -8.49 -17.05
C ASN A 104 5.88 -9.01 -17.74
N ASP A 105 5.75 -10.06 -18.54
CA ASP A 105 6.84 -10.47 -19.44
C ASP A 105 6.99 -9.46 -20.58
N LYS A 106 8.21 -9.35 -21.12
CA LYS A 106 8.41 -8.67 -22.42
C LYS A 106 7.95 -9.59 -23.54
N ALA A 107 7.22 -9.02 -24.50
CA ALA A 107 6.85 -9.71 -25.74
C ALA A 107 8.12 -10.09 -26.52
N SER A 108 8.00 -11.08 -27.42
CA SER A 108 9.13 -11.54 -28.25
C SER A 108 9.75 -10.44 -29.13
N SER A 109 8.99 -9.38 -29.43
CA SER A 109 9.46 -8.18 -30.13
C SER A 109 10.41 -7.30 -29.30
N GLY A 110 10.44 -7.49 -27.97
CA GLY A 110 11.21 -6.69 -27.01
C GLY A 110 10.67 -5.27 -26.78
N GLN A 111 9.66 -4.83 -27.55
CA GLN A 111 9.16 -3.46 -27.56
C GLN A 111 7.90 -3.26 -26.73
N SER A 112 7.04 -4.28 -26.64
CA SER A 112 5.78 -4.24 -25.89
C SER A 112 5.82 -5.15 -24.66
N ASP A 113 5.14 -4.75 -23.61
CA ASP A 113 4.88 -5.60 -22.45
C ASP A 113 3.68 -6.52 -22.74
N GLU A 114 3.79 -7.79 -22.38
CA GLU A 114 2.68 -8.74 -22.42
C GLU A 114 1.63 -8.40 -21.36
N ASN A 115 0.39 -8.87 -21.52
CA ASN A 115 -0.68 -8.67 -20.53
C ASN A 115 -0.62 -9.66 -19.34
N HIS A 116 0.43 -10.48 -19.26
CA HIS A 116 0.55 -11.60 -18.32
C HIS A 116 2.01 -11.85 -17.93
N THR A 117 2.21 -12.72 -16.95
CA THR A 117 3.50 -13.37 -16.65
C THR A 117 3.39 -14.84 -17.04
N THR A 118 4.31 -15.36 -17.82
CA THR A 118 4.34 -16.79 -18.15
C THR A 118 4.75 -17.60 -16.94
N PHE A 119 4.18 -18.80 -16.82
CA PHE A 119 4.54 -19.76 -15.76
C PHE A 119 6.05 -20.04 -15.77
N LYS A 120 6.64 -20.17 -16.97
CA LYS A 120 8.09 -20.39 -17.14
C LYS A 120 8.93 -19.29 -16.49
N SER A 121 8.58 -18.02 -16.69
CA SER A 121 9.25 -16.91 -16.01
C SER A 121 9.04 -16.99 -14.49
N ALA A 122 7.81 -17.24 -14.05
CA ALA A 122 7.46 -17.21 -12.62
C ALA A 122 8.06 -18.36 -11.77
N THR A 123 8.31 -19.53 -12.36
CA THR A 123 8.77 -20.74 -11.63
C THR A 123 10.18 -21.20 -12.02
N GLY A 124 10.91 -20.39 -12.79
CA GLY A 124 12.27 -20.75 -13.22
C GLY A 124 13.22 -20.99 -12.03
N MET A 125 14.15 -21.93 -12.18
CA MET A 125 15.22 -22.19 -11.19
C MET A 125 16.36 -21.14 -11.27
N GLY A 126 16.08 -19.92 -11.73
CA GLY A 126 17.04 -18.82 -11.68
C GLY A 126 17.47 -18.57 -10.23
N GLN A 127 18.77 -18.32 -10.02
CA GLN A 127 19.26 -17.99 -8.68
C GLN A 127 18.79 -16.58 -8.29
N GLN A 128 18.08 -16.48 -7.17
CA GLN A 128 17.74 -15.21 -6.52
C GLN A 128 18.19 -15.34 -5.06
N GLY A 129 19.27 -14.67 -4.68
CA GLY A 129 19.88 -14.79 -3.34
C GLY A 129 21.30 -15.35 -3.31
N GLN A 130 22.07 -14.99 -2.26
CA GLN A 130 23.40 -15.60 -1.99
C GLN A 130 23.30 -17.09 -1.60
N SER A 131 22.12 -17.56 -1.17
CA SER A 131 21.88 -18.93 -0.73
C SER A 131 21.65 -19.95 -1.88
N GLY A 132 21.79 -19.57 -3.15
CA GLY A 132 21.78 -20.50 -4.29
C GLY A 132 20.47 -21.28 -4.56
N THR A 133 19.36 -20.94 -3.89
CA THR A 133 18.03 -21.58 -4.04
C THR A 133 17.00 -20.59 -4.59
N SER A 134 16.22 -20.99 -5.61
CA SER A 134 15.24 -20.12 -6.29
C SER A 134 14.03 -19.80 -5.40
N ALA A 135 13.63 -18.53 -5.35
CA ALA A 135 12.38 -18.10 -4.72
C ALA A 135 11.13 -18.53 -5.51
N GLY A 136 11.28 -18.78 -6.83
CA GLY A 136 10.19 -19.24 -7.70
C GLY A 136 9.87 -20.73 -7.57
N ASN A 137 10.78 -21.53 -7.02
CA ASN A 137 10.58 -22.96 -6.80
C ASN A 137 11.40 -23.51 -5.61
N PRO A 138 11.11 -23.08 -4.37
CA PRO A 138 11.90 -23.45 -3.19
C PRO A 138 11.81 -24.95 -2.84
N ASP A 139 10.68 -25.58 -3.16
CA ASP A 139 10.38 -26.98 -2.85
C ASP A 139 10.69 -27.94 -4.02
N SER A 140 11.33 -27.43 -5.08
CA SER A 140 11.75 -28.23 -6.25
C SER A 140 10.61 -28.98 -6.94
N LEU A 141 9.42 -28.37 -7.04
CA LEU A 141 8.28 -28.93 -7.76
C LEU A 141 8.60 -29.09 -9.25
N LYS A 142 7.97 -30.09 -9.87
CA LYS A 142 8.03 -30.37 -11.31
C LYS A 142 6.68 -30.10 -11.95
N GLN A 143 6.69 -29.94 -13.27
CA GLN A 143 5.45 -29.85 -14.05
C GLN A 143 4.89 -31.25 -14.29
N ASP A 144 3.58 -31.37 -14.11
CA ASP A 144 2.82 -32.57 -14.40
C ASP A 144 1.91 -32.34 -15.60
N LYS A 145 1.64 -33.40 -16.34
CA LYS A 145 0.65 -33.45 -17.41
C LYS A 145 -0.37 -34.55 -17.13
N ILE A 146 -1.61 -34.29 -17.50
CA ILE A 146 -2.68 -35.27 -17.46
C ILE A 146 -2.96 -35.74 -18.88
N SER A 147 -2.90 -37.05 -19.09
CA SER A 147 -3.45 -37.67 -20.30
C SER A 147 -4.83 -38.23 -20.01
N LYS A 148 -5.80 -37.91 -20.87
CA LYS A 148 -7.13 -38.50 -20.85
C LYS A 148 -7.24 -39.57 -21.93
N SER A 149 -7.46 -40.82 -21.54
CA SER A 149 -7.81 -41.92 -22.46
C SER A 149 -9.10 -42.60 -21.98
N GLY A 150 -10.21 -42.35 -22.68
CA GLY A 150 -11.54 -42.73 -22.20
C GLY A 150 -11.92 -41.98 -20.91
N ASP A 151 -12.34 -42.72 -19.88
CA ASP A 151 -12.73 -42.20 -18.55
C ASP A 151 -11.56 -42.14 -17.55
N SER A 152 -10.38 -42.64 -17.93
CA SER A 152 -9.20 -42.70 -17.06
C SER A 152 -8.31 -41.46 -17.21
N LEU A 153 -7.84 -40.95 -16.06
CA LEU A 153 -6.84 -39.88 -15.98
C LEU A 153 -5.54 -40.45 -15.42
N THR A 154 -4.43 -40.27 -16.13
CA THR A 154 -3.10 -40.64 -15.64
C THR A 154 -2.17 -39.44 -15.65
N THR A 155 -1.44 -39.24 -14.55
CA THR A 155 -0.45 -38.17 -14.39
C THR A 155 0.92 -38.62 -14.89
N GLN A 156 1.60 -37.80 -15.68
CA GLN A 156 2.94 -38.05 -16.19
C GLN A 156 3.83 -36.82 -16.00
N ASP A 157 5.14 -37.05 -15.81
CA ASP A 157 6.14 -35.99 -15.80
C ASP A 157 6.08 -35.18 -17.12
N GLY A 158 6.24 -33.85 -17.03
CA GLY A 158 6.01 -32.89 -18.13
C GLY A 158 6.79 -33.07 -19.45
N ASN A 159 7.72 -34.03 -19.53
CA ASN A 159 8.46 -34.38 -20.75
C ASN A 159 7.71 -35.34 -21.69
N ALA A 160 6.51 -35.82 -21.32
CA ALA A 160 5.73 -36.70 -22.17
C ALA A 160 5.19 -35.98 -23.43
N THR A 161 5.27 -36.66 -24.58
CA THR A 161 5.12 -36.14 -25.96
C THR A 161 3.72 -36.35 -26.59
N GLY A 162 2.71 -36.74 -25.80
CA GLY A 162 1.32 -36.92 -26.29
C GLY A 162 0.46 -35.65 -26.23
N GLN A 163 -0.74 -35.67 -26.83
CA GLN A 163 -1.80 -34.68 -26.58
C GLN A 163 -2.21 -34.75 -25.10
N GLN A 164 -1.64 -33.88 -24.28
CA GLN A 164 -1.78 -33.88 -22.83
C GLN A 164 -1.98 -32.44 -22.34
N GLU A 165 -2.85 -32.28 -21.36
CA GLU A 165 -3.11 -30.97 -20.73
C GLU A 165 -2.18 -30.81 -19.52
N ALA A 166 -1.48 -29.68 -19.44
CA ALA A 166 -0.65 -29.36 -18.27
C ALA A 166 -1.55 -29.10 -17.05
N THR A 167 -1.10 -29.53 -15.86
CA THR A 167 -1.84 -29.27 -14.62
C THR A 167 -1.73 -27.80 -14.18
N ASN A 168 -0.65 -27.13 -14.57
CA ASN A 168 -0.42 -25.72 -14.28
C ASN A 168 -1.00 -24.79 -15.37
N TYR A 169 -1.33 -23.56 -14.98
CA TYR A 169 -1.64 -22.50 -15.94
C TYR A 169 -0.39 -22.09 -16.73
N THR A 170 -0.59 -21.68 -17.98
CA THR A 170 0.49 -21.11 -18.82
C THR A 170 0.73 -19.63 -18.53
N ASN A 171 -0.35 -18.87 -18.35
CA ASN A 171 -0.34 -17.42 -18.22
C ASN A 171 -0.95 -17.01 -16.87
N LEU A 172 -0.14 -16.33 -16.07
CA LEU A 172 -0.46 -15.90 -14.72
C LEU A 172 -0.73 -14.39 -14.69
N PRO A 173 -1.56 -13.90 -13.76
CA PRO A 173 -1.72 -12.47 -13.52
C PRO A 173 -0.38 -11.76 -13.25
N PRO A 174 -0.15 -10.58 -13.85
CA PRO A 174 1.14 -9.90 -13.82
C PRO A 174 1.37 -9.05 -12.56
N ASN A 175 0.70 -9.37 -11.45
CA ASN A 175 0.99 -8.78 -10.14
C ASN A 175 0.58 -9.76 -9.03
N LEU A 176 1.41 -9.88 -8.00
CA LEU A 176 1.17 -10.64 -6.77
C LEU A 176 1.59 -9.88 -5.50
N THR A 177 1.91 -8.59 -5.62
CA THR A 177 2.29 -7.72 -4.50
C THR A 177 1.07 -7.35 -3.65
N PRO A 178 1.23 -6.67 -2.49
CA PRO A 178 0.10 -6.25 -1.66
C PRO A 178 -0.95 -5.40 -2.38
N THR A 179 -0.60 -4.78 -3.52
CA THR A 179 -1.52 -3.97 -4.32
C THR A 179 -2.37 -4.75 -5.32
N ALA A 180 -2.14 -6.06 -5.49
CA ALA A 180 -2.82 -6.89 -6.47
C ALA A 180 -4.35 -6.98 -6.22
N ASP A 181 -5.13 -6.63 -7.24
CA ASP A 181 -6.60 -6.67 -7.24
C ASP A 181 -7.11 -7.20 -8.59
N TRP A 182 -7.28 -8.52 -8.68
CA TRP A 182 -7.63 -9.20 -9.92
C TRP A 182 -9.02 -9.83 -9.80
N PRO A 183 -10.10 -9.15 -10.22
CA PRO A 183 -11.46 -9.68 -10.13
C PRO A 183 -11.66 -11.00 -10.92
N ASN A 184 -10.80 -11.28 -11.89
CA ASN A 184 -10.77 -12.52 -12.66
C ASN A 184 -9.82 -13.60 -12.08
N ALA A 185 -9.09 -13.32 -11.00
CA ALA A 185 -8.08 -14.20 -10.44
C ALA A 185 -7.98 -14.07 -8.90
N LEU A 186 -8.92 -14.69 -8.18
CA LEU A 186 -8.96 -14.64 -6.72
C LEU A 186 -7.64 -15.14 -6.09
N SER A 187 -7.04 -16.20 -6.62
CA SER A 187 -5.77 -16.77 -6.13
C SER A 187 -4.56 -15.84 -6.25
N PHE A 188 -4.67 -14.76 -7.03
CA PHE A 188 -3.62 -13.76 -7.20
C PHE A 188 -4.01 -12.40 -6.61
N THR A 189 -5.17 -12.31 -5.95
CA THR A 189 -5.70 -11.06 -5.39
C THR A 189 -5.35 -10.95 -3.92
N ASN A 190 -4.70 -9.85 -3.54
CA ASN A 190 -4.34 -9.54 -2.16
C ASN A 190 -5.33 -8.57 -1.49
N LYS A 191 -5.84 -7.58 -2.25
CA LYS A 191 -6.85 -6.65 -1.74
C LYS A 191 -8.17 -7.38 -1.50
N ASN A 192 -8.74 -7.21 -0.30
CA ASN A 192 -9.96 -7.89 0.09
C ASN A 192 -10.81 -7.01 1.03
N ASN A 193 -12.11 -7.31 1.10
CA ASN A 193 -13.06 -6.46 1.85
C ASN A 193 -12.80 -6.45 3.37
N ALA A 194 -12.31 -7.55 3.94
CA ALA A 194 -11.99 -7.61 5.36
C ALA A 194 -10.85 -6.65 5.72
N HIS A 195 -9.84 -6.53 4.86
CA HIS A 195 -8.78 -5.53 5.02
C HIS A 195 -9.29 -4.12 4.72
N ARG A 196 -10.07 -3.90 3.66
CA ARG A 196 -10.62 -2.57 3.32
C ARG A 196 -11.43 -1.96 4.46
N ALA A 197 -12.26 -2.76 5.14
CA ALA A 197 -13.04 -2.28 6.30
C ALA A 197 -12.12 -1.83 7.46
N GLN A 198 -11.06 -2.59 7.73
CA GLN A 198 -10.06 -2.22 8.73
C GLN A 198 -9.27 -0.97 8.30
N LEU A 199 -8.84 -0.89 7.04
CA LEU A 199 -8.13 0.26 6.48
C LEU A 199 -8.98 1.53 6.52
N PHE A 200 -10.29 1.44 6.28
CA PHE A 200 -11.21 2.56 6.44
C PHE A 200 -11.22 3.08 7.87
N LEU A 201 -11.48 2.20 8.85
CA LEU A 201 -11.49 2.57 10.27
C LEU A 201 -10.13 3.15 10.72
N ARG A 202 -9.03 2.46 10.39
CA ARG A 202 -7.67 2.87 10.77
C ARG A 202 -7.20 4.11 10.01
N GLY A 203 -7.70 4.35 8.80
CA GLY A 203 -7.46 5.55 8.01
C GLY A 203 -8.11 6.78 8.64
N LEU A 204 -9.35 6.67 9.11
CA LEU A 204 -10.02 7.74 9.88
C LEU A 204 -9.28 8.04 11.19
N LEU A 205 -8.89 7.01 11.94
CA LEU A 205 -8.10 7.17 13.17
C LEU A 205 -6.65 7.64 12.89
N GLY A 206 -6.23 7.61 11.63
CA GLY A 206 -4.90 8.01 11.19
C GLY A 206 -3.76 7.15 11.74
N SER A 207 -4.01 5.87 12.01
CA SER A 207 -3.10 4.98 12.72
C SER A 207 -2.69 3.73 11.93
N ILE A 208 -2.81 3.74 10.60
CA ILE A 208 -2.32 2.64 9.74
C ILE A 208 -0.78 2.53 9.92
N PRO A 209 -0.24 1.35 10.30
CA PRO A 209 1.21 1.18 10.40
C PRO A 209 1.92 1.31 9.05
N VAL A 210 3.15 1.82 9.06
CA VAL A 210 4.01 1.97 7.88
C VAL A 210 5.34 1.28 8.10
N LEU A 211 5.85 0.58 7.08
CA LEU A 211 7.14 -0.12 7.14
C LEU A 211 8.27 0.84 6.81
N VAL A 212 9.29 0.90 7.66
CA VAL A 212 10.44 1.81 7.53
C VAL A 212 11.77 1.11 7.84
N ASN A 213 12.84 1.56 7.18
CA ASN A 213 14.23 1.14 7.44
C ASN A 213 15.22 2.32 7.45
N ARG A 214 14.69 3.55 7.43
CA ARG A 214 15.40 4.80 7.67
C ARG A 214 14.70 5.54 8.80
N SER A 215 15.44 5.82 9.85
CA SER A 215 14.94 6.42 11.09
C SER A 215 14.86 7.95 11.06
N GLY A 216 15.46 8.59 10.04
CA GLY A 216 15.50 10.05 9.94
C GLY A 216 16.50 10.72 10.88
N SER A 217 17.38 9.96 11.54
CA SER A 217 18.58 10.51 12.18
C SER A 217 19.64 10.91 11.14
N ASP A 218 20.56 11.81 11.47
CA ASP A 218 21.49 12.40 10.49
C ASP A 218 22.28 11.37 9.66
N SER A 219 22.66 10.24 10.24
CA SER A 219 23.36 9.14 9.56
C SER A 219 22.43 8.13 8.87
N ASN A 220 21.12 8.26 9.01
CA ASN A 220 20.12 7.28 8.55
C ASN A 220 18.83 7.96 8.06
N LYS A 221 18.98 9.07 7.31
CA LYS A 221 17.88 9.81 6.66
C LYS A 221 17.51 9.19 5.32
N PHE A 222 16.21 9.18 5.03
CA PHE A 222 15.65 8.97 3.71
C PHE A 222 15.58 10.32 2.98
N GLN A 223 16.17 10.40 1.80
CA GLN A 223 16.22 11.62 1.00
C GLN A 223 15.14 11.60 -0.08
N ALA A 224 14.68 12.77 -0.52
CA ALA A 224 13.73 12.87 -1.62
C ALA A 224 14.23 12.18 -2.91
N THR A 225 15.54 12.18 -3.15
CA THR A 225 16.18 11.55 -4.31
C THR A 225 16.22 10.02 -4.22
N ASP A 226 16.01 9.43 -3.04
CA ASP A 226 15.92 7.98 -2.88
C ASP A 226 14.62 7.41 -3.45
N GLN A 227 13.62 8.27 -3.71
CA GLN A 227 12.31 7.91 -4.24
C GLN A 227 12.12 8.41 -5.68
N LYS A 228 11.64 7.53 -6.56
CA LYS A 228 11.11 7.89 -7.88
C LYS A 228 9.67 7.44 -8.01
N TRP A 229 8.94 8.10 -8.90
CA TRP A 229 7.52 7.81 -9.10
C TRP A 229 7.04 7.97 -10.54
N SER A 230 7.78 8.67 -11.40
CA SER A 230 7.44 8.75 -12.82
C SER A 230 7.48 7.35 -13.44
N TYR A 231 6.51 7.03 -14.32
CA TYR A 231 6.52 5.74 -15.01
C TYR A 231 7.80 5.53 -15.82
N THR A 232 8.37 6.60 -16.40
CA THR A 232 9.62 6.53 -17.16
C THR A 232 10.80 6.05 -16.32
N ASP A 233 10.91 6.51 -15.07
CA ASP A 233 11.95 6.02 -14.15
C ASP A 233 11.68 4.56 -13.77
N LEU A 234 10.43 4.24 -13.44
CA LEU A 234 10.05 2.93 -12.91
C LEU A 234 9.98 1.82 -13.96
N GLN A 235 9.73 2.16 -15.23
CA GLN A 235 9.82 1.22 -16.34
C GLN A 235 11.26 0.71 -16.52
N SER A 236 12.25 1.59 -16.27
CA SER A 236 13.66 1.24 -16.31
C SER A 236 14.11 0.49 -15.05
N ASP A 237 13.72 0.98 -13.88
CA ASP A 237 14.08 0.39 -12.59
C ASP A 237 12.95 0.55 -11.56
N GLN A 238 12.15 -0.50 -11.40
CA GLN A 238 11.05 -0.53 -10.44
C GLN A 238 11.52 -0.46 -8.98
N THR A 239 12.79 -0.77 -8.67
CA THR A 239 13.28 -0.71 -7.27
C THR A 239 13.31 0.72 -6.74
N LYS A 240 13.36 1.73 -7.62
CA LYS A 240 13.29 3.16 -7.24
C LYS A 240 11.93 3.59 -6.70
N LEU A 241 10.89 2.77 -6.86
CA LEU A 241 9.60 2.98 -6.19
C LEU A 241 9.68 2.70 -4.69
N ASN A 242 10.66 1.93 -4.23
CA ASN A 242 10.77 1.48 -2.84
C ASN A 242 9.54 0.71 -2.32
N LEU A 243 8.88 -0.09 -3.17
CA LEU A 243 7.85 -1.04 -2.74
C LEU A 243 8.53 -2.23 -2.02
N PRO A 244 8.28 -2.48 -0.72
CA PRO A 244 8.90 -3.60 -0.01
C PRO A 244 8.41 -4.97 -0.48
N ALA A 245 7.10 -5.14 -0.69
CA ALA A 245 6.46 -6.42 -1.00
C ALA A 245 6.76 -7.53 0.05
N TYR A 246 7.15 -7.15 1.26
CA TYR A 246 7.37 -8.00 2.43
C TYR A 246 7.39 -7.15 3.73
N GLY A 247 6.51 -7.49 4.67
CA GLY A 247 6.47 -6.91 6.02
C GLY A 247 5.55 -5.70 6.20
N GLU A 248 5.10 -5.06 5.12
CA GLU A 248 4.13 -3.98 5.16
C GLU A 248 2.69 -4.46 5.39
N VAL A 249 1.78 -3.51 5.63
CA VAL A 249 0.34 -3.78 5.71
C VAL A 249 -0.18 -4.20 4.34
N ASN A 250 -0.93 -5.31 4.29
CA ASN A 250 -1.54 -5.79 3.05
C ASN A 250 -2.64 -4.83 2.52
N GLY A 251 -2.79 -4.77 1.19
CA GLY A 251 -3.86 -4.05 0.52
C GLY A 251 -3.60 -2.57 0.24
N LEU A 252 -2.37 -2.08 0.50
CA LEU A 252 -1.95 -0.70 0.26
C LEU A 252 -0.54 -0.62 -0.34
N LEU A 253 -0.16 0.57 -0.81
CA LEU A 253 1.18 0.88 -1.32
C LEU A 253 2.01 1.60 -0.24
N ASN A 254 2.93 0.89 0.40
CA ASN A 254 3.77 1.43 1.49
C ASN A 254 4.50 2.76 1.16
N PRO A 255 5.22 2.91 0.03
CA PRO A 255 5.89 4.19 -0.29
C PRO A 255 4.92 5.36 -0.45
N ALA A 256 3.67 5.12 -0.89
CA ALA A 256 2.64 6.16 -0.94
C ALA A 256 2.16 6.56 0.46
N LEU A 257 2.03 5.61 1.39
CA LEU A 257 1.72 5.90 2.79
C LEU A 257 2.87 6.64 3.50
N VAL A 258 4.13 6.27 3.22
CA VAL A 258 5.34 6.99 3.65
C VAL A 258 5.27 8.44 3.17
N GLU A 259 4.92 8.68 1.90
CA GLU A 259 4.75 10.03 1.38
C GLU A 259 3.60 10.76 2.08
N THR A 260 2.43 10.15 2.27
CA THR A 260 1.30 10.78 2.99
C THR A 260 1.72 11.24 4.38
N TYR A 261 2.40 10.40 5.15
CA TYR A 261 2.81 10.70 6.53
C TYR A 261 3.99 11.68 6.63
N PHE A 262 5.07 11.44 5.90
CA PHE A 262 6.34 12.13 6.12
C PHE A 262 6.69 13.16 5.04
N GLY A 263 6.13 13.03 3.84
CA GLY A 263 6.26 14.05 2.81
C GLY A 263 7.66 14.32 2.30
N ASN A 264 8.45 13.27 2.15
CA ASN A 264 9.84 13.37 1.71
C ASN A 264 9.95 14.03 0.32
N THR A 265 9.07 13.67 -0.62
CA THR A 265 9.09 14.23 -1.97
C THR A 265 8.60 15.68 -1.97
N ARG A 266 7.46 15.98 -1.34
CA ARG A 266 6.93 17.36 -1.31
C ARG A 266 7.82 18.35 -0.54
N ALA A 267 8.48 17.91 0.54
CA ALA A 267 9.35 18.77 1.33
C ALA A 267 10.67 19.10 0.62
N GLY A 268 11.20 18.15 -0.17
CA GLY A 268 12.45 18.35 -0.94
C GLY A 268 12.32 19.30 -2.14
N GLY A 269 11.10 19.68 -2.52
CA GLY A 269 10.81 20.53 -3.68
C GLY A 269 10.70 22.04 -3.38
N SER A 270 10.85 22.49 -2.12
CA SER A 270 10.76 23.91 -1.75
C SER A 270 12.06 24.42 -1.13
N GLY A 271 12.65 25.47 -1.73
CA GLY A 271 13.83 26.15 -1.19
C GLY A 271 13.58 26.98 0.07
N SER A 272 12.32 27.13 0.50
CA SER A 272 11.94 27.94 1.67
C SER A 272 12.16 27.24 3.01
N ASN A 273 12.26 25.90 3.02
CA ASN A 273 12.57 25.09 4.20
C ASN A 273 13.57 24.03 3.75
N THR A 274 14.86 24.19 4.07
CA THR A 274 15.88 23.16 3.83
C THR A 274 15.52 21.89 4.61
N THR A 275 14.81 20.97 3.95
CA THR A 275 14.30 19.66 4.40
C THR A 275 13.57 19.68 5.75
N SER A 276 12.32 20.16 5.76
CA SER A 276 11.40 20.06 6.93
C SER A 276 10.82 18.65 7.16
N SER A 277 11.05 17.70 6.26
CA SER A 277 10.66 16.30 6.48
C SER A 277 11.49 15.67 7.60
N PRO A 278 10.90 14.79 8.44
CA PRO A 278 11.66 14.01 9.43
C PRO A 278 12.67 13.02 8.81
N GLY A 279 12.63 12.80 7.49
CA GLY A 279 13.55 11.89 6.78
C GLY A 279 13.35 10.42 7.14
N ILE A 280 12.16 10.05 7.61
CA ILE A 280 11.76 8.66 7.87
C ILE A 280 11.25 8.04 6.55
N GLY A 281 11.62 6.79 6.28
CA GLY A 281 11.14 6.09 5.09
C GLY A 281 11.64 4.66 4.96
N PHE A 282 11.31 4.05 3.83
CA PHE A 282 11.83 2.75 3.42
C PHE A 282 12.59 2.92 2.11
N LYS A 283 13.83 2.43 2.07
CA LYS A 283 14.65 2.37 0.85
C LYS A 283 15.00 0.92 0.56
N ILE A 284 14.86 0.48 -0.70
CA ILE A 284 15.34 -0.86 -1.11
C ILE A 284 16.84 -0.96 -0.80
N PRO A 285 17.28 -2.05 -0.14
CA PRO A 285 18.70 -2.21 0.19
C PRO A 285 19.55 -2.32 -1.08
N GLU A 286 20.73 -1.70 -1.05
CA GLU A 286 21.67 -1.70 -2.17
C GLU A 286 22.83 -2.67 -1.91
N GLN A 287 23.36 -3.25 -3.00
CA GLN A 287 24.54 -4.13 -2.98
C GLN A 287 24.36 -5.38 -2.11
N ASN A 288 25.17 -5.52 -1.05
CA ASN A 288 25.17 -6.67 -0.14
C ASN A 288 24.59 -6.31 1.24
N ASN A 289 23.87 -5.19 1.35
CA ASN A 289 23.28 -4.77 2.61
C ASN A 289 21.94 -5.49 2.83
N ASP A 290 21.68 -5.86 4.09
CA ASP A 290 20.37 -6.32 4.50
C ASP A 290 19.46 -5.13 4.82
N SER A 291 18.21 -5.20 4.39
CA SER A 291 17.15 -4.33 4.89
C SER A 291 16.66 -4.88 6.23
N LYS A 292 16.87 -4.13 7.31
CA LYS A 292 16.28 -4.41 8.62
C LYS A 292 15.18 -3.39 8.87
N ALA A 293 13.95 -3.78 8.59
CA ALA A 293 12.79 -2.90 8.64
C ALA A 293 11.91 -3.24 9.85
N THR A 294 11.10 -2.26 10.28
CA THR A 294 10.05 -2.48 11.27
C THR A 294 8.83 -1.64 10.93
N LEU A 295 7.65 -2.12 11.31
CA LEU A 295 6.43 -1.32 11.26
C LEU A 295 6.46 -0.29 12.39
N ILE A 296 6.00 0.93 12.10
CA ILE A 296 5.78 1.99 13.09
C ILE A 296 4.40 2.62 12.87
N THR A 297 3.86 3.29 13.89
CA THR A 297 2.67 4.15 13.76
C THR A 297 3.11 5.62 13.76
N PRO A 298 2.35 6.55 13.12
CA PRO A 298 2.77 7.94 12.99
C PRO A 298 2.66 8.77 14.29
N GLY A 299 2.27 8.17 15.42
CA GLY A 299 2.24 8.84 16.72
C GLY A 299 0.91 9.48 17.13
N LEU A 300 -0.16 9.31 16.35
CA LEU A 300 -1.51 9.69 16.78
C LEU A 300 -2.06 8.73 17.85
N ALA A 301 -2.82 9.25 18.80
CA ALA A 301 -3.32 8.51 19.97
C ALA A 301 -4.83 8.17 19.91
N TRP A 302 -5.48 8.37 18.76
CA TRP A 302 -6.87 7.95 18.56
C TRP A 302 -6.99 6.42 18.53
N THR A 303 -8.03 5.90 19.17
CA THR A 303 -8.29 4.46 19.31
C THR A 303 -9.63 4.08 18.67
N PRO A 304 -9.84 2.81 18.29
CA PRO A 304 -11.14 2.36 17.78
C PRO A 304 -12.25 2.34 18.86
N GLN A 305 -11.92 2.63 20.13
CA GLN A 305 -12.89 2.79 21.21
C GLN A 305 -13.33 4.24 21.40
N ASP A 306 -12.74 5.19 20.67
CA ASP A 306 -13.06 6.61 20.72
C ASP A 306 -14.37 6.88 19.96
N VAL A 307 -15.48 6.39 20.52
CA VAL A 307 -16.82 6.43 19.92
C VAL A 307 -17.73 7.30 20.77
N GLY A 308 -18.25 8.36 20.17
CA GLY A 308 -19.16 9.32 20.80
C GLY A 308 -20.59 8.81 20.90
N ASN A 309 -21.45 9.60 21.54
CA ASN A 309 -22.88 9.28 21.60
C ASN A 309 -23.53 9.33 20.22
N LEU A 310 -24.51 8.44 19.99
CA LEU A 310 -25.31 8.43 18.77
C LEU A 310 -26.29 9.61 18.78
N VAL A 311 -26.40 10.30 17.66
CA VAL A 311 -27.39 11.36 17.42
C VAL A 311 -28.17 11.10 16.14
N VAL A 312 -29.39 11.62 16.06
CA VAL A 312 -30.32 11.39 14.94
C VAL A 312 -30.75 12.72 14.36
N SER A 313 -30.63 12.88 13.04
CA SER A 313 -31.11 14.04 12.30
C SER A 313 -31.85 13.58 11.04
N GLY A 314 -33.17 13.75 11.02
CA GLY A 314 -34.01 13.22 9.95
C GLY A 314 -33.89 11.69 9.84
N THR A 315 -33.47 11.18 8.68
CA THR A 315 -33.23 9.75 8.42
C THR A 315 -31.76 9.33 8.55
N SER A 316 -30.91 10.22 9.07
CA SER A 316 -29.48 9.98 9.25
C SER A 316 -29.13 9.70 10.70
N LEU A 317 -28.17 8.80 10.91
CA LEU A 317 -27.57 8.50 12.21
C LEU A 317 -26.12 8.98 12.20
N SER A 318 -25.68 9.69 13.24
CA SER A 318 -24.31 10.21 13.32
C SER A 318 -23.68 9.96 14.68
N PHE A 319 -22.36 9.79 14.70
CA PHE A 319 -21.56 9.75 15.92
C PHE A 319 -20.14 10.21 15.64
N GLN A 320 -19.47 10.70 16.68
CA GLN A 320 -18.05 11.03 16.63
C GLN A 320 -17.21 9.75 16.71
N LEU A 321 -16.26 9.56 15.80
CA LEU A 321 -15.29 8.46 15.76
C LEU A 321 -13.87 9.05 15.72
N GLY A 322 -13.19 9.06 16.85
CA GLY A 322 -11.95 9.82 17.03
C GLY A 322 -12.14 11.28 16.60
N GLY A 323 -11.27 11.77 15.73
CA GLY A 323 -11.36 13.13 15.17
C GLY A 323 -12.34 13.32 14.02
N TRP A 324 -13.21 12.35 13.70
CA TRP A 324 -14.17 12.42 12.59
C TRP A 324 -15.62 12.32 13.06
N LEU A 325 -16.49 13.24 12.65
CA LEU A 325 -17.93 13.05 12.73
C LEU A 325 -18.37 12.22 11.52
N VAL A 326 -18.87 11.01 11.80
CA VAL A 326 -19.37 10.07 10.79
C VAL A 326 -20.89 10.12 10.77
N SER A 327 -21.48 10.29 9.59
CA SER A 327 -22.94 10.28 9.40
C SER A 327 -23.35 9.23 8.36
N PHE A 328 -24.22 8.31 8.77
CA PHE A 328 -24.84 7.30 7.92
C PHE A 328 -26.08 7.90 7.27
N THR A 329 -25.96 8.33 6.01
CA THR A 329 -27.01 9.06 5.29
C THR A 329 -27.97 8.14 4.53
N ASP A 330 -27.54 6.93 4.20
CA ASP A 330 -28.27 6.00 3.32
C ASP A 330 -28.43 4.62 3.94
N PHE A 331 -28.57 4.55 5.27
CA PHE A 331 -28.80 3.30 5.99
C PHE A 331 -30.29 3.06 6.28
N ILE A 332 -30.98 4.05 6.88
CA ILE A 332 -32.40 3.93 7.25
C ILE A 332 -33.31 4.01 6.01
N LYS A 333 -33.00 4.92 5.08
CA LYS A 333 -33.68 5.08 3.79
C LYS A 333 -32.62 5.16 2.67
N PRO A 334 -32.14 4.02 2.17
CA PRO A 334 -31.06 4.00 1.18
C PRO A 334 -31.47 4.64 -0.15
N ARG A 335 -30.66 5.58 -0.68
CA ARG A 335 -30.83 6.14 -2.03
C ARG A 335 -29.79 5.52 -2.97
N ALA A 336 -30.25 4.93 -4.06
CA ALA A 336 -29.36 4.33 -5.06
C ALA A 336 -28.45 5.40 -5.70
N GLY A 337 -27.17 5.06 -5.92
CA GLY A 337 -26.17 5.97 -6.49
C GLY A 337 -25.45 6.88 -5.48
N TYR A 338 -25.81 6.84 -4.19
CA TYR A 338 -25.11 7.56 -3.12
C TYR A 338 -24.07 6.67 -2.43
N LEU A 339 -22.98 7.27 -1.95
CA LEU A 339 -21.95 6.57 -1.17
C LEU A 339 -22.47 6.04 0.18
N GLY A 340 -23.40 6.79 0.80
CA GLY A 340 -24.05 6.42 2.06
C GLY A 340 -23.38 6.89 3.34
N LEU A 341 -22.24 7.59 3.24
CA LEU A 341 -21.54 8.21 4.36
C LEU A 341 -21.21 9.68 4.08
N GLN A 342 -21.26 10.50 5.13
CA GLN A 342 -20.61 11.80 5.20
C GLN A 342 -19.59 11.80 6.33
N LEU A 343 -18.44 12.43 6.09
CA LEU A 343 -17.31 12.51 7.01
C LEU A 343 -16.92 13.98 7.21
N SER A 344 -16.83 14.42 8.46
CA SER A 344 -16.34 15.76 8.81
C SER A 344 -15.22 15.63 9.85
N GLY A 345 -13.98 15.86 9.43
CA GLY A 345 -12.79 15.71 10.26
C GLY A 345 -12.34 17.03 10.88
N LEU A 346 -11.64 16.95 12.00
CA LEU A 346 -10.85 18.08 12.53
C LEU A 346 -9.79 18.51 11.51
N ASP A 347 -9.49 19.81 11.45
CA ASP A 347 -8.56 20.42 10.52
C ASP A 347 -7.18 20.63 11.15
N ALA A 348 -6.16 19.91 10.67
CA ALA A 348 -4.78 20.04 11.16
C ALA A 348 -4.09 21.36 10.79
N SER A 349 -4.64 22.14 9.86
CA SER A 349 -4.09 23.45 9.52
C SER A 349 -4.38 24.50 10.60
N ASP A 350 -5.52 24.38 11.28
CA ASP A 350 -5.88 25.18 12.45
C ASP A 350 -5.07 24.77 13.68
N SER A 351 -4.56 25.75 14.46
CA SER A 351 -3.66 25.47 15.58
C SER A 351 -4.33 24.67 16.69
N ASP A 352 -5.53 25.07 17.08
CA ASP A 352 -6.21 24.48 18.24
C ASP A 352 -6.69 23.07 17.92
N GLN A 353 -7.23 22.86 16.72
CA GLN A 353 -7.59 21.53 16.23
C GLN A 353 -6.37 20.64 16.04
N ARG A 354 -5.24 21.15 15.53
CA ARG A 354 -3.99 20.38 15.43
C ARG A 354 -3.50 19.91 16.80
N GLU A 355 -3.57 20.75 17.82
CA GLU A 355 -3.17 20.39 19.18
C GLU A 355 -4.08 19.30 19.77
N LEU A 356 -5.39 19.36 19.50
CA LEU A 356 -6.31 18.27 19.82
C LEU A 356 -5.99 16.98 19.05
N ILE A 357 -5.79 17.05 17.73
CA ILE A 357 -5.46 15.90 16.87
C ILE A 357 -4.23 15.16 17.38
N TRP A 358 -3.19 15.91 17.77
CA TRP A 358 -1.92 15.39 18.24
C TRP A 358 -1.86 15.25 19.77
N ALA A 359 -2.96 15.39 20.51
CA ALA A 359 -2.94 15.28 21.96
C ALA A 359 -2.53 13.87 22.41
N LYS A 360 -1.91 13.75 23.60
CA LYS A 360 -1.56 12.46 24.20
C LYS A 360 -2.80 11.62 24.56
N ARG A 361 -3.90 12.30 24.93
CA ARG A 361 -5.18 11.71 25.34
C ARG A 361 -6.33 12.45 24.64
N PRO A 362 -6.47 12.35 23.31
CA PRO A 362 -7.36 13.22 22.54
C PRO A 362 -8.83 13.00 22.89
N TRP A 363 -9.23 11.75 23.14
CA TRP A 363 -10.62 11.44 23.49
C TRP A 363 -11.06 11.95 24.87
N ALA A 364 -10.11 12.18 25.79
CA ALA A 364 -10.42 12.77 27.09
C ALA A 364 -10.91 14.23 26.97
N ALA A 365 -10.76 14.86 25.80
CA ALA A 365 -11.31 16.19 25.52
C ALA A 365 -12.76 16.15 25.03
N PHE A 366 -13.30 15.03 24.55
CA PHE A 366 -14.64 14.96 23.98
C PHE A 366 -15.74 15.17 25.04
N ARG A 367 -16.77 15.97 24.73
CA ARG A 367 -17.88 16.34 25.65
C ARG A 367 -19.28 16.06 25.09
N GLY A 368 -19.36 15.21 24.07
CA GLY A 368 -20.62 14.81 23.47
C GLY A 368 -20.97 15.59 22.20
N SER A 369 -21.91 15.03 21.46
CA SER A 369 -22.48 15.60 20.25
C SER A 369 -24.00 15.79 20.40
N TRP A 370 -24.56 16.81 19.76
CA TRP A 370 -26.01 17.02 19.67
C TRP A 370 -26.40 17.57 18.29
N VAL A 371 -27.70 17.54 17.99
CA VAL A 371 -28.24 18.14 16.76
C VAL A 371 -28.82 19.51 17.08
N ASN A 372 -28.39 20.54 16.35
CA ASN A 372 -28.88 21.90 16.53
C ASN A 372 -30.26 22.10 15.84
N ARG A 373 -30.85 23.29 16.02
CA ARG A 373 -32.17 23.63 15.47
C ARG A 373 -32.25 23.57 13.93
N LEU A 374 -31.11 23.64 13.24
CA LEU A 374 -31.01 23.56 11.78
C LEU A 374 -30.75 22.12 11.29
N GLY A 375 -30.74 21.13 12.19
CA GLY A 375 -30.48 19.73 11.83
C GLY A 375 -29.00 19.39 11.63
N ARG A 376 -28.07 20.30 11.93
CA ARG A 376 -26.63 20.05 11.87
C ARG A 376 -26.14 19.41 13.18
N VAL A 377 -25.20 18.49 13.08
CA VAL A 377 -24.56 17.87 14.25
C VAL A 377 -23.40 18.76 14.72
N GLU A 378 -23.35 19.03 16.02
CA GLU A 378 -22.30 19.79 16.70
C GLU A 378 -21.63 18.88 17.75
N SER A 379 -20.32 18.99 17.91
CA SER A 379 -19.52 18.26 18.91
C SER A 379 -18.70 19.26 19.74
N VAL A 380 -18.57 19.01 21.05
CA VAL A 380 -17.77 19.87 21.96
C VAL A 380 -16.50 19.19 22.42
N TRP A 381 -15.44 20.01 22.54
CA TRP A 381 -14.13 19.61 23.00
C TRP A 381 -13.65 20.54 24.11
N ASP A 382 -13.23 19.99 25.25
CA ASP A 382 -12.61 20.71 26.37
C ASP A 382 -11.09 20.52 26.32
N LEU A 383 -10.39 21.56 25.88
CA LEU A 383 -8.97 21.50 25.56
C LEU A 383 -8.04 21.71 26.77
N LYS A 384 -8.56 21.95 27.98
CA LYS A 384 -7.72 22.24 29.16
C LYS A 384 -6.70 21.12 29.44
N GLY A 385 -7.10 19.86 29.24
CA GLY A 385 -6.23 18.69 29.43
C GLY A 385 -5.18 18.55 28.32
N VAL A 386 -5.50 18.99 27.10
CA VAL A 386 -4.56 19.03 25.97
C VAL A 386 -3.41 19.98 26.29
N TRP A 387 -3.74 21.20 26.75
CA TRP A 387 -2.75 22.21 27.13
C TRP A 387 -1.91 21.79 28.33
N ALA A 388 -2.52 21.16 29.35
CA ALA A 388 -1.79 20.64 30.50
C ALA A 388 -0.79 19.54 30.11
N ASP A 389 -1.20 18.58 29.27
CA ASP A 389 -0.32 17.50 28.80
C ASP A 389 0.81 18.07 27.91
N GLN A 390 0.55 19.10 27.10
CA GLN A 390 1.57 19.78 26.28
C GLN A 390 2.63 20.47 27.15
N ALA A 391 2.21 21.18 28.21
CA ALA A 391 3.13 21.86 29.12
C ALA A 391 4.05 20.86 29.86
N GLN A 392 3.52 19.71 30.27
CA GLN A 392 4.31 18.65 30.92
C GLN A 392 5.32 18.01 29.96
N LEU A 393 4.93 17.78 28.70
CA LEU A 393 5.84 17.22 27.68
C LEU A 393 7.00 18.15 27.37
N ALA A 394 6.76 19.47 27.28
CA ALA A 394 7.82 20.46 27.11
C ALA A 394 8.83 20.44 28.27
N ALA A 395 8.36 20.18 29.49
CA ALA A 395 9.23 20.04 30.67
C ALA A 395 10.01 18.70 30.70
N GLN A 396 9.43 17.60 30.20
CA GLN A 396 10.07 16.28 30.16
C GLN A 396 11.11 16.13 29.04
N ALA A 397 10.90 16.75 27.87
CA ALA A 397 11.86 16.73 26.77
C ALA A 397 13.23 17.31 27.14
N ALA A 398 13.32 18.08 28.22
CA ALA A 398 14.57 18.61 28.76
C ALA A 398 15.38 17.61 29.62
N THR A 399 14.89 16.40 29.91
CA THR A 399 15.49 15.53 30.95
C THR A 399 15.54 14.02 30.68
N SER A 400 15.04 13.48 29.55
CA SER A 400 14.89 12.02 29.39
C SER A 400 15.79 11.36 28.34
N GLU A 401 16.59 10.39 28.78
CA GLU A 401 17.22 9.34 27.95
C GLU A 401 16.21 8.21 27.61
N ALA A 402 16.40 7.55 26.47
CA ALA A 402 15.49 6.52 25.96
C ALA A 402 15.37 5.31 26.90
N SER A 403 14.15 4.96 27.32
CA SER A 403 13.87 3.81 28.17
C SER A 403 13.83 2.48 27.38
N GLY A 404 14.19 1.38 28.05
CA GLY A 404 14.56 0.08 27.48
C GLY A 404 13.46 -0.73 26.75
N SER A 405 13.62 -2.05 26.72
CA SER A 405 12.87 -3.02 25.90
C SER A 405 11.37 -3.21 26.23
N ALA A 406 10.76 -2.30 26.98
CA ALA A 406 9.33 -2.34 27.31
C ALA A 406 8.49 -1.57 26.27
N LEU A 407 7.23 -1.97 26.09
CA LEU A 407 6.29 -1.19 25.29
C LEU A 407 6.04 0.17 25.95
N ALA A 408 6.13 1.25 25.16
CA ALA A 408 5.85 2.59 25.63
C ALA A 408 4.40 2.73 26.10
N PRO A 409 4.11 3.55 27.13
CA PRO A 409 2.75 3.81 27.59
C PRO A 409 2.01 4.74 26.62
N HIS A 410 1.66 4.20 25.45
CA HIS A 410 0.93 4.87 24.37
C HIS A 410 -0.14 3.92 23.84
N PRO A 411 -1.39 4.36 23.57
CA PRO A 411 -2.49 3.47 23.19
C PRO A 411 -2.25 2.71 21.88
N ASN A 412 -1.42 3.28 21.00
CA ASN A 412 -1.02 2.67 19.72
C ASN A 412 0.44 2.15 19.71
N ALA A 413 1.06 1.93 20.88
CA ALA A 413 2.33 1.18 20.96
C ALA A 413 2.05 -0.31 20.73
N LEU A 414 2.73 -0.88 19.74
CA LEU A 414 2.54 -2.27 19.31
C LEU A 414 3.90 -2.98 19.30
N ALA A 415 3.92 -4.25 19.70
CA ALA A 415 5.13 -5.08 19.72
C ALA A 415 5.53 -5.57 18.33
N PHE A 416 5.74 -4.64 17.40
CA PHE A 416 6.20 -4.98 16.05
C PHE A 416 7.58 -5.65 16.11
N GLN A 417 7.75 -6.62 15.22
CA GLN A 417 8.99 -7.37 15.06
C GLN A 417 9.76 -6.85 13.85
N MET A 418 11.06 -7.15 13.83
CA MET A 418 11.91 -6.82 12.70
C MET A 418 11.62 -7.76 11.51
N SER A 419 11.56 -7.17 10.31
CA SER A 419 11.54 -7.88 9.04
C SER A 419 12.90 -7.70 8.36
N VAL A 420 13.55 -8.81 7.98
CA VAL A 420 14.88 -8.78 7.37
C VAL A 420 14.82 -9.35 5.95
N VAL A 421 15.31 -8.57 4.98
CA VAL A 421 15.36 -8.97 3.57
C VAL A 421 16.71 -8.59 2.99
N GLU A 422 17.37 -9.53 2.32
CA GLU A 422 18.64 -9.29 1.63
C GLU A 422 18.42 -8.51 0.32
N ALA A 423 19.36 -7.67 -0.09
CA ALA A 423 19.28 -6.94 -1.37
C ALA A 423 19.13 -7.85 -2.61
N SER A 424 19.69 -9.04 -2.53
CA SER A 424 19.60 -10.08 -3.57
C SER A 424 18.16 -10.53 -3.84
N ALA A 425 17.23 -10.39 -2.89
CA ALA A 425 15.81 -10.71 -3.07
C ALA A 425 15.09 -9.73 -4.01
N TYR A 426 15.63 -8.52 -4.20
CA TYR A 426 15.11 -7.51 -5.14
C TYR A 426 15.88 -7.50 -6.47
N SER A 427 16.79 -8.44 -6.68
CA SER A 427 17.49 -8.58 -7.95
C SER A 427 16.60 -9.29 -8.97
N SER A 428 16.60 -8.82 -10.21
CA SER A 428 15.90 -9.47 -11.32
C SER A 428 16.53 -10.82 -11.67
N SER A 429 15.74 -11.77 -12.17
CA SER A 429 16.22 -13.05 -12.69
C SER A 429 16.98 -12.89 -14.02
N THR A 430 18.23 -12.44 -13.97
CA THR A 430 19.15 -12.57 -15.12
C THR A 430 19.86 -13.92 -15.02
N SER A 431 19.30 -14.95 -15.65
CA SER A 431 20.03 -16.20 -15.83
C SER A 431 21.16 -16.01 -16.84
N SER A 432 22.40 -16.16 -16.37
CA SER A 432 23.62 -16.29 -17.18
C SER A 432 23.52 -17.43 -18.18
N SER A 433 23.74 -17.13 -19.46
CA SER A 433 24.21 -18.04 -20.53
C SER A 433 23.76 -19.51 -20.44
N GLY A 434 22.52 -19.77 -20.83
CA GLY A 434 21.96 -21.10 -21.06
C GLY A 434 20.60 -20.95 -21.73
N SER A 435 20.23 -21.88 -22.62
CA SER A 435 19.14 -21.83 -23.61
C SER A 435 17.69 -21.72 -23.07
N GLY A 436 17.48 -21.09 -21.91
CA GLY A 436 16.21 -20.96 -21.20
C GLY A 436 15.94 -19.59 -20.57
N SER A 437 16.44 -18.50 -21.16
CA SER A 437 16.30 -17.12 -20.66
C SER A 437 14.85 -16.71 -20.34
N SER A 438 14.59 -16.19 -19.14
CA SER A 438 13.37 -15.42 -18.83
C SER A 438 13.49 -14.01 -19.41
N SER A 439 12.49 -13.55 -20.17
CA SER A 439 12.42 -12.17 -20.70
C SER A 439 11.93 -11.14 -19.67
N ASN A 440 11.93 -11.49 -18.38
CA ASN A 440 11.37 -10.70 -17.31
C ASN A 440 12.45 -10.15 -16.39
N THR A 441 12.51 -8.83 -16.24
CA THR A 441 13.47 -8.14 -15.39
C THR A 441 12.82 -7.53 -14.14
N SER A 442 11.56 -7.87 -13.84
CA SER A 442 10.88 -7.31 -12.67
C SER A 442 11.50 -7.81 -11.36
N PRO A 443 11.81 -6.92 -10.40
CA PRO A 443 12.25 -7.33 -9.06
C PRO A 443 11.11 -7.99 -8.26
N TYR A 444 9.87 -7.91 -8.73
CA TYR A 444 8.67 -8.47 -8.11
C TYR A 444 8.13 -9.70 -8.85
N LEU A 445 8.96 -10.34 -9.67
CA LEU A 445 8.61 -11.56 -10.40
C LEU A 445 8.20 -12.70 -9.45
N HIS A 446 9.00 -12.88 -8.39
CA HIS A 446 8.83 -13.88 -7.36
C HIS A 446 8.37 -13.23 -6.05
N LEU A 447 7.87 -14.05 -5.12
CA LEU A 447 7.65 -13.62 -3.74
C LEU A 447 8.98 -13.23 -3.10
N ILE A 448 9.00 -12.14 -2.35
CA ILE A 448 10.21 -11.66 -1.67
C ILE A 448 10.57 -12.65 -0.55
N LYS A 449 11.72 -13.32 -0.71
CA LYS A 449 12.24 -14.29 0.25
C LYS A 449 12.91 -13.54 1.42
N PRO A 450 12.42 -13.68 2.67
CA PRO A 450 13.06 -13.06 3.82
C PRO A 450 14.31 -13.80 4.27
N LYS A 451 15.14 -13.11 5.04
CA LYS A 451 16.26 -13.68 5.76
C LYS A 451 15.81 -14.14 7.15
N LYS A 452 16.33 -15.28 7.60
CA LYS A 452 16.14 -15.75 8.97
C LYS A 452 16.71 -14.73 9.97
N VAL A 453 15.93 -14.37 10.98
CA VAL A 453 16.38 -13.50 12.07
C VAL A 453 17.15 -14.34 13.09
N GLU A 454 18.40 -13.97 13.36
CA GLU A 454 19.26 -14.62 14.35
C GLU A 454 19.33 -13.80 15.65
N SER A 455 19.81 -14.39 16.74
CA SER A 455 19.94 -13.70 18.05
C SER A 455 20.88 -12.49 18.00
N THR A 456 21.80 -12.45 17.05
CA THR A 456 22.73 -11.34 16.78
C THR A 456 22.12 -10.26 15.90
N THR A 457 20.98 -10.53 15.25
CA THR A 457 20.35 -9.58 14.34
C THR A 457 19.56 -8.56 15.16
N GLN A 458 19.99 -7.30 15.13
CA GLN A 458 19.35 -6.20 15.84
C GLN A 458 18.94 -5.09 14.88
N LEU A 459 17.81 -4.44 15.20
CA LEU A 459 17.44 -3.15 14.62
C LEU A 459 18.46 -2.09 15.05
N ASP A 460 18.74 -1.15 14.16
CA ASP A 460 19.46 0.07 14.53
C ASP A 460 18.72 0.79 15.67
N GLN A 461 19.45 1.32 16.64
CA GLN A 461 18.85 1.96 17.82
C GLN A 461 17.89 3.10 17.43
N GLY A 462 18.23 3.86 16.38
CA GLY A 462 17.36 4.90 15.83
C GLY A 462 16.01 4.36 15.34
N LEU A 463 15.98 3.20 14.69
CA LEU A 463 14.74 2.53 14.25
C LEU A 463 13.99 1.93 15.43
N LYS A 464 14.69 1.30 16.38
CA LYS A 464 14.09 0.73 17.59
C LYS A 464 13.37 1.79 18.42
N ASN A 465 13.94 3.00 18.52
CA ASN A 465 13.31 4.12 19.22
C ASN A 465 11.97 4.54 18.61
N LEU A 466 11.78 4.37 17.29
CA LEU A 466 10.51 4.71 16.63
C LEU A 466 9.37 3.72 16.93
N LEU A 467 9.65 2.60 17.62
CA LEU A 467 8.61 1.73 18.16
C LEU A 467 7.83 2.38 19.30
N ASP A 468 8.40 3.39 19.96
CA ASP A 468 7.64 4.33 20.80
C ASP A 468 7.00 5.39 19.89
N PRO A 469 5.66 5.39 19.72
CA PRO A 469 4.99 6.34 18.83
C PRO A 469 5.19 7.81 19.23
N ASN A 470 5.56 8.09 20.50
CA ASN A 470 5.88 9.45 20.93
C ASN A 470 7.15 9.99 20.25
N GLN A 471 8.13 9.13 19.92
CA GLN A 471 9.34 9.55 19.21
C GLN A 471 9.01 9.96 17.76
N VAL A 472 8.09 9.24 17.11
CA VAL A 472 7.60 9.59 15.78
C VAL A 472 6.80 10.90 15.82
N ARG A 473 5.91 11.03 16.82
CA ARG A 473 5.15 12.27 17.09
C ARG A 473 6.07 13.48 17.27
N THR A 474 7.14 13.35 18.05
CA THR A 474 8.13 14.43 18.26
C THR A 474 8.87 14.82 16.99
N LYS A 475 9.11 13.87 16.06
CA LYS A 475 9.74 14.18 14.77
C LYS A 475 8.79 14.86 13.76
N LEU A 476 7.49 14.64 13.89
CA LEU A 476 6.47 15.16 12.96
C LEU A 476 5.89 16.52 13.36
N ARG A 477 5.89 16.85 14.66
CA ARG A 477 5.47 18.15 15.19
C ARG A 477 6.65 19.11 15.24
#